data_AF-A0A9X7VVX1-F1
#
_entry.id   AF-A0A9X7VVX1-F1
#
_cell.length_a   1.000
_cell.length_b   1.000
_cell.length_c   1.000
_cell.angle_alpha   90.00
_cell.angle_beta   90.00
_cell.angle_gamma   90.00
#
_symmetry.space_group_name_H-M   'P 1'
#
loop_
_entity.id
_entity.type
_entity.pdbx_description
1 polymer ?
#
loop_
_entity_poly.entity_id
_entity_poly.type
_entity_poly.pdbx_seq_one_letter_code
_entity_poly.pdbx_strand_id
1 'polypeptide(L)'
;MSQSPWSAFQSHRHDIQNYLQLMKAYLQLGKPDRASIAIDECSDWLASLSALQNSLSETEYELFWTAASCSHLRIRIEDLQTSLARHMLCDALVWLDEWTVEHNIKYIIVEVSVFQTGDEALQEDPRAAGDKWRLTVETSEGTRWQLPTDVTFPNGWSAVVEIVPRTSREEF
;
A
#
# COMPACT_ATOMS: atom_id res chain seq x y z
N MET A 1 5.71 3.95 -15.64
CA MET A 1 7.17 3.83 -15.93
C MET A 1 7.82 3.49 -14.61
N SER A 2 8.54 2.38 -14.50
CA SER A 2 9.17 1.99 -13.25
C SER A 2 10.27 2.98 -12.86
N GLN A 3 10.28 3.40 -11.59
CA GLN A 3 11.32 4.29 -11.08
C GLN A 3 12.65 3.54 -10.98
N SER A 4 13.75 4.25 -11.23
CA SER A 4 15.07 3.68 -10.96
C SER A 4 15.26 3.45 -9.44
N PRO A 5 16.04 2.45 -9.01
CA PRO A 5 16.36 2.27 -7.59
C PRO A 5 17.00 3.51 -6.95
N TRP A 6 17.72 4.31 -7.74
CA TRP A 6 18.33 5.57 -7.28
C TRP A 6 17.28 6.66 -7.00
N SER A 7 16.30 6.83 -7.89
CA SER A 7 15.21 7.81 -7.69
C SER A 7 14.30 7.37 -6.54
N ALA A 8 14.00 6.08 -6.40
CA ALA A 8 13.23 5.56 -5.28
C ALA A 8 13.95 5.77 -3.94
N PHE A 9 15.26 5.46 -3.86
CA PHE A 9 16.06 5.75 -2.66
C PHE A 9 16.14 7.25 -2.33
N GLN A 10 16.20 8.11 -3.36
CA GLN A 10 16.14 9.56 -3.17
C GLN A 10 14.80 10.02 -2.56
N SER A 11 13.67 9.49 -3.05
CA SER A 11 12.32 9.77 -2.52
C SER A 11 12.18 9.26 -1.08
N HIS A 12 12.53 8.00 -0.85
CA HIS A 12 12.51 7.39 0.48
C HIS A 12 13.29 8.21 1.52
N ARG A 13 14.52 8.65 1.17
CA ARG A 13 15.34 9.52 2.03
C ARG A 13 14.68 10.88 2.28
N HIS A 14 14.06 11.47 1.28
CA HIS A 14 13.36 12.75 1.40
C HIS A 14 12.19 12.64 2.39
N ASP A 15 11.43 11.55 2.36
CA ASP A 15 10.29 11.37 3.25
C ASP A 15 10.71 11.12 4.70
N ILE A 16 11.77 10.34 4.93
CA ILE A 16 12.40 10.25 6.27
C ILE A 16 12.84 11.64 6.75
N GLN A 17 13.43 12.46 5.89
CA GLN A 17 13.82 13.83 6.25
C GLN A 17 12.61 14.72 6.57
N ASN A 18 11.48 14.54 5.90
CA ASN A 18 10.23 15.25 6.19
C ASN A 18 9.66 14.87 7.56
N TYR A 19 9.58 13.57 7.87
CA TYR A 19 9.17 13.10 9.19
C TYR A 19 10.07 13.69 10.31
N LEU A 20 11.40 13.66 10.15
CA LEU A 20 12.34 14.24 11.11
C LEU A 20 12.17 15.77 11.29
N GLN A 21 11.91 16.50 10.19
CA GLN A 21 11.62 17.93 10.25
C GLN A 21 10.30 18.23 10.96
N LEU A 22 9.26 17.43 10.71
CA LEU A 22 7.95 17.55 11.34
C LEU A 22 8.02 17.31 12.85
N MET A 23 8.71 16.25 13.29
CA MET A 23 8.98 15.98 14.71
C MET A 23 9.68 17.17 15.38
N LYS A 24 10.75 17.68 14.75
CA LYS A 24 11.51 18.82 15.25
C LYS A 24 10.64 20.07 15.38
N ALA A 25 9.80 20.35 14.38
CA ALA A 25 8.87 21.48 14.42
C ALA A 25 7.84 21.35 15.56
N TYR A 26 7.27 20.16 15.77
CA TYR A 26 6.34 19.92 16.89
C TYR A 26 6.99 20.09 18.26
N LEU A 27 8.22 19.60 18.45
CA LEU A 27 8.99 19.82 19.68
C LEU A 27 9.28 21.31 19.92
N GLN A 28 9.71 22.04 18.88
CA GLN A 28 9.96 23.49 18.97
C GLN A 28 8.70 24.32 19.28
N LEU A 29 7.52 23.83 18.86
CA LEU A 29 6.22 24.44 19.15
C LEU A 29 5.62 24.02 20.50
N GLY A 30 6.34 23.24 21.32
CA GLY A 30 5.85 22.76 22.61
C GLY A 30 4.69 21.76 22.48
N LYS A 31 4.65 20.97 21.40
CA LYS A 31 3.61 19.96 21.10
C LYS A 31 4.21 18.54 21.12
N PRO A 32 4.71 18.04 22.27
CA PRO A 32 5.40 16.75 22.34
C PRO A 32 4.51 15.59 21.89
N ASP A 33 3.20 15.61 22.20
CA ASP A 33 2.27 14.55 21.80
C ASP A 33 2.18 14.41 20.28
N ARG A 34 2.20 15.53 19.55
CA ARG A 34 2.23 15.51 18.07
C ARG A 34 3.58 15.07 17.52
N ALA A 35 4.67 15.34 18.23
CA ALA A 35 5.98 14.81 17.88
C ALA A 35 6.03 13.29 18.06
N SER A 36 5.45 12.75 19.16
CA SER A 36 5.30 11.30 19.38
C SER A 36 4.50 10.67 18.25
N ILE A 37 3.31 11.21 17.95
CA ILE A 37 2.45 10.72 16.87
C ILE A 37 3.19 10.64 15.52
N ALA A 38 4.01 11.64 15.17
CA ALA A 38 4.85 11.63 13.97
C ALA A 38 6.04 10.63 14.04
N ILE A 39 6.58 10.36 15.23
CA ILE A 39 7.58 9.29 15.47
C ILE A 39 6.94 7.93 15.23
N ASP A 40 5.78 7.69 15.82
CA ASP A 40 5.05 6.42 15.75
C ASP A 40 4.67 6.11 14.29
N GLU A 41 4.15 7.11 13.55
CA GLU A 41 3.86 7.00 12.10
C GLU A 41 5.08 6.58 11.27
N CYS A 42 6.22 7.23 11.49
CA CYS A 42 7.47 6.94 10.78
C CYS A 42 8.02 5.56 11.15
N SER A 43 7.92 5.19 12.43
CA SER A 43 8.31 3.87 12.94
C SER A 43 7.47 2.76 12.31
N ASP A 44 6.14 2.92 12.27
CA ASP A 44 5.21 1.96 11.66
C ASP A 44 5.48 1.79 10.16
N TRP A 45 5.83 2.87 9.46
CA TRP A 45 6.22 2.82 8.05
C TRP A 45 7.47 1.97 7.85
N LEU A 46 8.55 2.30 8.55
CA LEU A 46 9.83 1.59 8.46
C LEU A 46 9.71 0.13 8.92
N ALA A 47 8.86 -0.16 9.90
CA ALA A 47 8.52 -1.52 10.32
C ALA A 47 7.81 -2.29 9.20
N SER A 48 6.84 -1.68 8.51
CA SER A 48 6.16 -2.31 7.37
C SER A 48 7.11 -2.58 6.19
N LEU A 49 8.03 -1.65 5.90
CA LEU A 49 9.08 -1.87 4.89
C LEU A 49 10.06 -2.98 5.29
N SER A 50 10.39 -3.09 6.59
CA SER A 50 11.24 -4.17 7.11
C SER A 50 10.54 -5.54 7.02
N ALA A 51 9.25 -5.61 7.31
CA ALA A 51 8.46 -6.82 7.13
C ALA A 51 8.37 -7.21 5.65
N LEU A 52 8.11 -6.25 4.77
CA LEU A 52 8.12 -6.42 3.32
C LEU A 52 9.48 -6.95 2.84
N GLN A 53 10.59 -6.33 3.24
CA GLN A 53 11.94 -6.76 2.86
C GLN A 53 12.23 -8.22 3.25
N ASN A 54 11.77 -8.66 4.43
CA ASN A 54 11.92 -10.04 4.88
C ASN A 54 11.02 -11.04 4.13
N SER A 55 9.96 -10.57 3.47
CA SER A 55 9.04 -11.39 2.65
C SER A 55 9.43 -11.48 1.17
N LEU A 56 10.40 -10.67 0.71
CA LEU A 56 10.80 -10.56 -0.70
C LEU A 56 12.18 -11.16 -0.96
N SER A 57 12.38 -11.66 -2.18
CA SER A 57 13.71 -12.05 -2.69
C SER A 57 14.50 -10.83 -3.20
N GLU A 58 15.81 -10.99 -3.37
CA GLU A 58 16.65 -9.96 -4.01
C GLU A 58 16.19 -9.61 -5.44
N THR A 59 15.44 -10.50 -6.11
CA THR A 59 14.89 -10.25 -7.45
C THR A 59 13.65 -9.34 -7.47
N GLU A 60 13.14 -8.98 -6.29
CA GLU A 60 11.90 -8.21 -6.09
C GLU A 60 12.16 -6.78 -5.59
N TYR A 61 13.38 -6.29 -5.76
CA TYR A 61 13.79 -4.94 -5.36
C TYR A 61 12.88 -3.83 -5.90
N GLU A 62 12.27 -3.99 -7.08
CA GLU A 62 11.36 -3.00 -7.67
C GLU A 62 10.10 -2.78 -6.82
N LEU A 63 9.52 -3.87 -6.29
CA LEU A 63 8.35 -3.80 -5.41
C LEU A 63 8.71 -3.15 -4.08
N PHE A 64 9.86 -3.53 -3.50
CA PHE A 64 10.39 -2.91 -2.29
C PHE A 64 10.64 -1.40 -2.48
N TRP A 65 11.26 -0.99 -3.59
CA TRP A 65 11.55 0.42 -3.86
C TRP A 65 10.31 1.25 -4.19
N THR A 66 9.30 0.64 -4.83
CA THR A 66 7.98 1.27 -5.00
C THR A 66 7.33 1.52 -3.65
N ALA A 67 7.22 0.49 -2.80
CA ALA A 67 6.73 0.58 -1.44
C ALA A 67 7.48 1.62 -0.58
N ALA A 68 8.81 1.65 -0.67
CA ALA A 68 9.67 2.59 0.04
C ALA A 68 9.53 4.05 -0.43
N SER A 69 8.87 4.29 -1.57
CA SER A 69 8.52 5.62 -2.09
C SER A 69 7.08 6.03 -1.78
N CYS A 70 6.28 5.15 -1.16
CA CYS A 70 4.87 5.37 -0.82
C CYS A 70 4.74 5.53 0.70
N SER A 71 5.01 6.73 1.21
CA SER A 71 5.16 6.98 2.66
C SER A 71 3.85 6.95 3.46
N HIS A 72 2.69 6.95 2.76
CA HIS A 72 1.36 6.83 3.37
C HIS A 72 0.88 5.37 3.44
N LEU A 73 1.64 4.40 2.91
CA LEU A 73 1.26 2.99 2.92
C LEU A 73 1.93 2.22 4.08
N ARG A 74 1.25 1.19 4.59
CA ARG A 74 1.77 0.21 5.55
C ARG A 74 1.54 -1.19 4.99
N ILE A 75 2.53 -1.74 4.31
CA ILE A 75 2.34 -2.94 3.48
C ILE A 75 2.58 -4.21 4.31
N ARG A 76 1.70 -5.20 4.13
CA ARG A 76 1.81 -6.57 4.63
C ARG A 76 1.59 -7.51 3.45
N ILE A 77 2.44 -8.52 3.31
CA ILE A 77 2.30 -9.53 2.24
C ILE A 77 2.20 -10.91 2.88
N GLU A 78 1.15 -11.63 2.54
CA GLU A 78 0.94 -13.03 2.91
C GLU A 78 1.11 -13.91 1.67
N ASP A 79 1.98 -14.91 1.79
CA ASP A 79 2.20 -16.03 0.86
C ASP A 79 2.51 -15.65 -0.61
N LEU A 80 3.56 -14.85 -0.83
CA LEU A 80 4.06 -14.48 -2.17
C LEU A 80 4.86 -15.61 -2.85
N GLN A 81 4.27 -16.81 -2.97
CA GLN A 81 4.92 -18.00 -3.54
C GLN A 81 5.06 -17.99 -5.07
N THR A 82 4.33 -17.11 -5.76
CA THR A 82 4.17 -17.17 -7.22
C THR A 82 4.93 -16.06 -7.95
N SER A 83 5.32 -16.32 -9.20
CA SER A 83 6.05 -15.39 -10.07
C SER A 83 5.13 -14.29 -10.61
N LEU A 84 4.61 -13.48 -9.69
CA LEU A 84 3.47 -12.60 -9.88
C LEU A 84 3.73 -11.49 -10.91
N ALA A 85 2.64 -10.85 -11.37
CA ALA A 85 2.68 -9.63 -12.15
C ALA A 85 3.14 -8.41 -11.32
N ARG A 86 4.39 -8.43 -10.84
CA ARG A 86 5.00 -7.46 -9.91
C ARG A 86 4.76 -6.01 -10.31
N HIS A 87 4.87 -5.69 -11.60
CA HIS A 87 4.59 -4.35 -12.15
C HIS A 87 3.16 -3.85 -11.83
N MET A 88 2.14 -4.73 -11.84
CA MET A 88 0.77 -4.35 -11.49
C MET A 88 0.64 -3.99 -10.00
N LEU A 89 1.34 -4.71 -9.13
CA LEU A 89 1.36 -4.39 -7.71
C LEU A 89 2.10 -3.06 -7.46
N CYS A 90 3.19 -2.78 -8.19
CA CYS A 90 3.84 -1.48 -8.16
C CYS A 90 2.88 -0.35 -8.60
N ASP A 91 2.20 -0.49 -9.75
CA ASP A 91 1.24 0.50 -10.24
C ASP A 91 0.07 0.70 -9.24
N ALA A 92 -0.42 -0.36 -8.60
CA ALA A 92 -1.47 -0.30 -7.58
C ALA A 92 -1.01 0.42 -6.30
N LEU A 93 0.22 0.19 -5.83
CA LEU A 93 0.77 0.90 -4.67
C LEU A 93 0.94 2.40 -4.95
N VAL A 94 1.45 2.78 -6.12
CA VAL A 94 1.58 4.20 -6.50
C VAL A 94 0.21 4.89 -6.52
N TRP A 95 -0.78 4.26 -7.17
CA TRP A 95 -2.15 4.80 -7.21
C TRP A 95 -2.78 4.92 -5.82
N LEU A 96 -2.55 3.94 -4.93
CA LEU A 96 -3.05 3.97 -3.56
C LEU A 96 -2.41 5.09 -2.73
N ASP A 97 -1.13 5.39 -2.90
CA ASP A 97 -0.45 6.51 -2.21
C ASP A 97 -0.96 7.86 -2.73
N GLU A 98 -1.06 8.03 -4.06
CA GLU A 98 -1.64 9.23 -4.69
C GLU A 98 -3.08 9.49 -4.21
N TRP A 99 -3.92 8.45 -4.18
CA TRP A 99 -5.30 8.54 -3.70
C TRP A 99 -5.38 8.88 -2.20
N THR A 100 -4.47 8.32 -1.39
CA THR A 100 -4.38 8.58 0.05
C THR A 100 -4.03 10.06 0.31
N VAL A 101 -3.11 10.63 -0.48
CA VAL A 101 -2.79 12.06 -0.45
C VAL A 101 -3.97 12.92 -0.90
N GLU A 102 -4.62 12.59 -2.02
CA GLU A 102 -5.78 13.33 -2.55
C GLU A 102 -6.92 13.44 -1.52
N HIS A 103 -7.19 12.35 -0.80
CA HIS A 103 -8.28 12.27 0.17
C HIS A 103 -7.85 12.75 1.57
N ASN A 104 -6.62 13.26 1.74
CA ASN A 104 -6.05 13.70 3.02
C ASN A 104 -6.16 12.60 4.11
N ILE A 105 -6.00 11.34 3.71
CA ILE A 105 -5.96 10.19 4.62
C ILE A 105 -4.54 10.07 5.15
N LYS A 106 -4.41 9.89 6.45
CA LYS A 106 -3.13 9.91 7.15
C LYS A 106 -2.19 8.77 6.72
N TYR A 107 -2.72 7.54 6.72
CA TYR A 107 -2.09 6.38 6.12
C TYR A 107 -3.14 5.31 5.83
N ILE A 108 -2.78 4.34 5.00
CA ILE A 108 -3.54 3.11 4.76
C ILE A 108 -2.65 1.87 4.94
N ILE A 109 -3.18 0.83 5.55
CA ILE A 109 -2.58 -0.51 5.63
C ILE A 109 -2.98 -1.25 4.37
N VAL A 110 -2.02 -1.90 3.71
CA VAL A 110 -2.23 -2.65 2.46
C VAL A 110 -1.82 -4.09 2.69
N GLU A 111 -2.79 -4.99 2.76
CA GLU A 111 -2.60 -6.44 2.95
C GLU A 111 -2.75 -7.15 1.59
N VAL A 112 -1.67 -7.75 1.11
CA VAL A 112 -1.61 -8.49 -0.15
C VAL A 112 -1.72 -9.98 0.15
N SER A 113 -2.67 -10.67 -0.50
CA SER A 113 -2.87 -12.11 -0.35
C SER A 113 -3.08 -12.79 -1.71
N VAL A 114 -2.46 -13.94 -1.92
CA VAL A 114 -2.67 -14.79 -3.10
C VAL A 114 -3.76 -15.81 -2.81
N PHE A 115 -4.64 -16.12 -3.78
CA PHE A 115 -5.65 -17.17 -3.61
C PHE A 115 -5.74 -18.09 -4.82
N GLN A 116 -5.76 -19.40 -4.57
CA GLN A 116 -6.02 -20.40 -5.61
C GLN A 116 -7.52 -20.44 -5.93
N THR A 117 -7.87 -20.45 -7.21
CA THR A 117 -9.29 -20.52 -7.63
C THR A 117 -9.79 -21.96 -7.51
N GLY A 118 -10.36 -22.30 -6.36
CA GLY A 118 -11.11 -23.53 -6.12
C GLY A 118 -12.23 -23.23 -5.14
N ASP A 119 -13.46 -23.66 -5.47
CA ASP A 119 -14.69 -23.42 -4.71
C ASP A 119 -15.09 -21.94 -4.48
N GLU A 120 -15.29 -21.19 -5.57
CA GLU A 120 -16.61 -20.56 -5.85
C GLU A 120 -16.66 -19.99 -7.27
N ALA A 121 -17.79 -20.19 -7.96
CA ALA A 121 -17.94 -19.90 -9.38
C ALA A 121 -18.34 -18.43 -9.64
N LEU A 122 -17.40 -17.61 -10.07
CA LEU A 122 -17.66 -16.41 -10.87
C LEU A 122 -17.22 -16.68 -12.32
N GLN A 123 -18.06 -16.25 -13.26
CA GLN A 123 -18.09 -16.77 -14.64
C GLN A 123 -16.80 -16.51 -15.45
N GLU A 124 -16.58 -17.40 -16.42
CA GLU A 124 -15.30 -17.64 -17.08
C GLU A 124 -14.89 -16.57 -18.11
N ASP A 125 -13.65 -16.08 -18.03
CA ASP A 125 -12.84 -15.79 -19.23
C ASP A 125 -11.71 -16.84 -19.30
N PRO A 126 -11.64 -17.67 -20.35
CA PRO A 126 -10.59 -18.68 -20.54
C PRO A 126 -9.15 -18.13 -20.63
N ARG A 127 -8.95 -16.81 -20.66
CA ARG A 127 -7.63 -16.16 -20.58
C ARG A 127 -7.12 -16.01 -19.14
N ALA A 128 -7.97 -16.21 -18.12
CA ALA A 128 -7.67 -15.98 -16.71
C ALA A 128 -6.90 -17.14 -16.03
N ALA A 129 -6.02 -17.83 -16.75
CA ALA A 129 -5.11 -18.86 -16.20
C ALA A 129 -3.84 -18.24 -15.58
N GLY A 130 -4.00 -17.16 -14.81
CA GLY A 130 -2.94 -16.48 -14.06
C GLY A 130 -3.31 -16.39 -12.59
N ASP A 131 -2.29 -16.30 -11.73
CA ASP A 131 -2.47 -16.24 -10.27
C ASP A 131 -3.34 -15.06 -9.86
N LYS A 132 -4.40 -15.34 -9.10
CA LYS A 132 -5.31 -14.31 -8.59
C LYS A 132 -4.82 -13.81 -7.24
N TRP A 133 -4.84 -12.50 -7.06
CA TRP A 133 -4.45 -11.82 -5.83
C TRP A 133 -5.59 -10.92 -5.34
N ARG A 134 -5.64 -10.72 -4.03
CA ARG A 134 -6.57 -9.82 -3.35
C ARG A 134 -5.75 -8.82 -2.54
N LEU A 135 -5.99 -7.55 -2.79
CA LEU A 135 -5.60 -6.48 -1.89
C LEU A 135 -6.75 -6.23 -0.90
N THR A 136 -6.44 -6.21 0.39
CA THR A 136 -7.32 -5.69 1.44
C THR A 136 -6.66 -4.45 1.98
N VAL A 137 -7.38 -3.34 2.09
CA VAL A 137 -6.80 -2.05 2.43
C VAL A 137 -7.57 -1.43 3.59
N GLU A 138 -6.90 -0.85 4.58
CA GLU A 138 -7.53 -0.32 5.80
C GLU A 138 -6.99 1.07 6.14
N THR A 139 -7.85 2.07 6.31
CA THR A 139 -7.43 3.41 6.76
C THR A 139 -6.89 3.40 8.19
N SER A 140 -6.07 4.41 8.49
CA SER A 140 -5.79 4.87 9.86
C SER A 140 -7.04 5.17 10.74
N GLU A 141 -8.24 5.22 10.14
CA GLU A 141 -9.52 5.44 10.83
C GLU A 141 -10.34 4.14 11.00
N GLY A 142 -9.78 2.97 10.65
CA GLY A 142 -10.43 1.66 10.77
C GLY A 142 -11.46 1.36 9.67
N THR A 143 -11.59 2.21 8.65
CA THR A 143 -12.36 1.90 7.44
C THR A 143 -11.60 0.86 6.62
N ARG A 144 -12.10 -0.38 6.59
CA ARG A 144 -11.52 -1.50 5.83
C ARG A 144 -12.26 -1.70 4.49
N TRP A 145 -11.48 -1.99 3.47
CA TRP A 145 -11.87 -2.17 2.08
C TRP A 145 -11.29 -3.49 1.54
N GLN A 146 -11.94 -4.09 0.55
CA GLN A 146 -11.39 -5.21 -0.22
C GLN A 146 -11.44 -4.85 -1.71
N LEU A 147 -10.44 -5.30 -2.47
CA LEU A 147 -10.33 -5.08 -3.92
C LEU A 147 -10.75 -6.38 -4.68
N PRO A 148 -11.84 -6.41 -5.49
CA PRO A 148 -12.20 -7.50 -6.44
C PRO A 148 -11.47 -7.51 -7.84
N THR A 149 -12.13 -7.65 -9.05
CA THR A 149 -11.56 -8.02 -10.41
C THR A 149 -11.43 -7.04 -11.66
N ASP A 150 -12.03 -5.84 -11.74
CA ASP A 150 -12.02 -4.82 -12.82
C ASP A 150 -11.94 -3.30 -12.40
N VAL A 151 -10.78 -2.77 -11.95
CA VAL A 151 -10.34 -1.35 -12.11
C VAL A 151 -9.44 -1.28 -13.31
N THR A 152 -9.74 -0.36 -14.21
CA THR A 152 -8.93 -0.13 -15.40
C THR A 152 -7.72 0.74 -15.08
N PHE A 153 -6.54 0.13 -14.93
CA PHE A 153 -5.28 0.86 -14.83
C PHE A 153 -4.99 1.65 -16.13
N PRO A 154 -4.10 2.67 -16.13
CA PRO A 154 -3.79 3.48 -17.31
C PRO A 154 -3.24 2.72 -18.54
N ASN A 155 -2.91 1.44 -18.36
CA ASN A 155 -2.45 0.50 -19.39
C ASN A 155 -3.60 -0.34 -20.01
N GLY A 156 -4.85 -0.17 -19.58
CA GLY A 156 -6.04 -0.83 -20.13
C GLY A 156 -6.44 -2.18 -19.50
N TRP A 157 -5.91 -2.52 -18.32
CA TRP A 157 -6.15 -3.80 -17.63
C TRP A 157 -7.01 -3.66 -16.36
N SER A 158 -7.77 -4.71 -16.03
CA SER A 158 -8.82 -4.80 -15.00
C SER A 158 -8.37 -5.50 -13.67
N ALA A 159 -8.60 -4.88 -12.49
CA ALA A 159 -8.61 -5.50 -11.12
C ALA A 159 -9.49 -4.69 -10.09
N VAL A 160 -10.67 -5.12 -9.58
CA VAL A 160 -11.78 -4.24 -9.08
C VAL A 160 -11.30 -3.68 -7.75
N VAL A 161 -11.77 -2.49 -7.47
CA VAL A 161 -11.80 -1.87 -6.18
C VAL A 161 -13.26 -1.56 -5.92
N GLU A 162 -13.91 -2.30 -5.02
CA GLU A 162 -15.30 -2.04 -4.68
C GLU A 162 -15.32 -1.15 -3.44
N ILE A 163 -15.79 0.07 -3.63
CA ILE A 163 -15.71 1.13 -2.64
C ILE A 163 -17.04 1.17 -1.89
N VAL A 164 -17.12 0.49 -0.75
CA VAL A 164 -18.25 0.63 0.18
C VAL A 164 -17.81 1.53 1.34
N PRO A 165 -18.05 2.87 1.25
CA PRO A 165 -17.84 3.73 2.39
C PRO A 165 -18.90 3.39 3.44
N ARG A 166 -18.48 2.85 4.59
CA ARG A 166 -19.39 2.71 5.72
C ARG A 166 -19.60 4.09 6.33
N THR A 167 -20.55 4.85 5.76
CA THR A 167 -21.01 6.11 6.33
C THR A 167 -21.35 5.89 7.80
N SER A 168 -20.79 6.72 8.68
CA SER A 168 -21.00 6.70 10.12
C SER A 168 -22.42 7.12 10.48
N ARG A 169 -23.39 6.24 10.20
CA ARG A 169 -24.78 6.33 10.65
C ARG A 169 -25.56 5.03 10.42
N GLU A 170 -25.31 4.06 11.29
CA GLU A 170 -26.41 3.38 11.97
C GLU A 170 -26.10 3.40 13.47
N GLU A 171 -26.89 4.17 14.21
CA GLU A 171 -27.10 3.91 15.64
C GLU A 171 -27.84 2.57 15.72
N PHE A 172 -27.32 1.59 16.47
CA PHE A 172 -28.05 0.65 17.34
C PHE A 172 -27.08 -0.30 18.06
#